data_AF-B0SPQ2-F1
#
_entry.id   AF-B0SPQ2-F1
#
_cell.length_a   1.000
_cell.length_b   1.000
_cell.length_c   1.000
_cell.angle_alpha   90.00
_cell.angle_beta   90.00
_cell.angle_gamma   90.00
#
_symmetry.space_group_name_H-M   'P 1'
#
loop_
_entity.id
_entity.type
_entity.pdbx_description
1 polymer ?
#
loop_
_entity_poly.entity_id
_entity_poly.type
_entity_poly.pdbx_seq_one_letter_code
_entity_poly.pdbx_strand_id
1 'polypeptide(L)'
;MEEFYYNHENLWHYLCGVYEGPGGGFAATLYHNGVKLITQTKSTWDADPNLFTIGIRSDLLSGFNGQLDEVLVYNRALSLNEIQAMSGYDPKQVTTWNSNPATSSLKLHLSADSFSNLTNFTPITTWHDRSGNAASFFSGGTPPTYNNAGFNGKPTVNFNAGNSEYLFRGSAAGIPSNSSTIFFAFTRTSNANGTLFESATPGVSYYFDGDFVRMAKPSEGIVGSSTIQLNNLNFPYLIAAEQLTGVSFGFFSSGFSASTTTDASRTYSQNNLYLGTNSTTSSFFPGNVSEVLYYNVSLSNVGRNIVFCYLSQKYNLDLTAASVYCD
;
A
#
# COMPACT_ATOMS: atom_id res chain seq x y z
N MET A 1 -4.39 20.97 -3.51
CA MET A 1 -3.89 20.42 -2.23
C MET A 1 -4.48 19.03 -2.16
N GLU A 2 -3.68 17.99 -2.34
CA GLU A 2 -4.16 16.64 -2.04
C GLU A 2 -4.38 16.57 -0.53
N GLU A 3 -5.63 16.30 -0.16
CA GLU A 3 -6.10 16.47 1.20
C GLU A 3 -5.41 15.50 2.17
N PHE A 4 -5.37 15.93 3.42
CA PHE A 4 -4.72 15.24 4.52
C PHE A 4 -5.12 13.76 4.59
N TYR A 5 -4.19 12.95 5.09
CA TYR A 5 -4.24 11.52 5.40
C TYR A 5 -5.57 10.92 5.93
N TYR A 6 -6.53 11.73 6.37
CA TYR A 6 -7.80 11.29 6.96
C TYR A 6 -9.05 11.55 6.10
N ASN A 7 -8.92 12.12 4.91
CA ASN A 7 -10.09 12.37 4.03
C ASN A 7 -10.44 11.13 3.21
N HIS A 8 -10.77 10.07 3.92
CA HIS A 8 -11.16 8.79 3.38
C HIS A 8 -12.59 8.47 3.86
N GLU A 9 -13.58 8.71 3.00
CA GLU A 9 -14.96 8.36 3.28
C GLU A 9 -15.24 6.89 2.98
N ASN A 10 -16.23 6.32 3.67
CA ASN A 10 -16.74 4.96 3.44
C ASN A 10 -15.66 3.85 3.57
N LEU A 11 -14.75 4.01 4.55
CA LEU A 11 -13.70 3.05 4.87
C LEU A 11 -13.70 2.74 6.37
N TRP A 12 -13.45 1.48 6.71
CA TRP A 12 -13.28 1.07 8.11
C TRP A 12 -11.94 1.54 8.65
N HIS A 13 -11.96 2.05 9.87
CA HIS A 13 -10.80 2.52 10.61
C HIS A 13 -10.83 1.96 12.03
N TYR A 14 -9.69 1.46 12.49
CA TYR A 14 -9.51 1.11 13.90
C TYR A 14 -8.92 2.31 14.64
N LEU A 15 -9.62 2.80 15.66
CA LEU A 15 -9.15 3.90 16.51
C LEU A 15 -9.02 3.41 17.95
N CYS A 16 -7.89 3.71 18.59
CA CYS A 16 -7.67 3.39 19.99
C CYS A 16 -7.06 4.59 20.72
N GLY A 17 -7.77 5.09 21.72
CA GLY A 17 -7.26 6.09 22.67
C GLY A 17 -6.69 5.40 23.90
N VAL A 18 -5.46 5.75 24.28
CA VAL A 18 -4.78 5.23 25.47
C VAL A 18 -4.40 6.39 26.38
N TYR A 19 -4.78 6.28 27.65
CA TYR A 19 -4.35 7.19 28.69
C TYR A 19 -3.49 6.46 29.71
N GLU A 20 -2.24 6.91 29.84
CA GLU A 20 -1.30 6.43 30.85
C GLU A 20 -1.28 7.49 31.96
N GLY A 21 -1.84 7.18 33.13
CA GLY A 21 -1.94 8.11 34.27
C GLY A 21 -0.58 8.56 34.83
N PRO A 22 -0.48 8.96 36.12
CA PRO A 22 0.76 9.49 36.69
C PRO A 22 1.99 8.60 36.45
N GLY A 23 1.84 7.28 36.54
CA GLY A 23 2.92 6.31 36.31
C GLY A 23 3.44 6.24 34.87
N GLY A 24 2.67 6.72 33.89
CA GLY A 24 3.08 6.87 32.49
C GLY A 24 3.25 8.32 32.06
N GLY A 25 3.45 9.24 33.02
CA GLY A 25 3.69 10.65 32.72
C GLY A 25 2.49 11.39 32.11
N PHE A 26 1.27 10.91 32.37
CA PHE A 26 0.03 11.53 31.90
C PHE A 26 -0.13 11.55 30.37
N ALA A 27 0.41 10.55 29.67
CA ALA A 27 0.34 10.47 28.22
C ALA A 27 -1.08 10.07 27.76
N ALA A 28 -1.68 10.92 26.91
CA ALA A 28 -2.93 10.66 26.20
C ALA A 28 -2.61 10.48 24.71
N THR A 29 -2.62 9.24 24.24
CA THR A 29 -2.17 8.85 22.91
C THR A 29 -3.33 8.33 22.08
N LEU A 30 -3.44 8.80 20.84
CA LEU A 30 -4.38 8.27 19.85
C LEU A 30 -3.62 7.40 18.86
N TYR A 31 -4.14 6.21 18.59
CA TYR A 31 -3.67 5.27 17.59
C TYR A 31 -4.71 5.11 16.49
N HIS A 32 -4.25 5.00 15.24
CA HIS A 32 -5.06 4.75 14.06
C HIS A 32 -4.48 3.55 13.30
N ASN A 33 -5.28 2.50 13.10
CA ASN A 33 -4.89 1.22 12.49
C ASN A 33 -3.59 0.65 13.10
N GLY A 34 -3.49 0.67 14.43
CA GLY A 34 -2.35 0.13 15.16
C GLY A 34 -1.08 0.99 15.11
N VAL A 35 -1.16 2.21 14.57
CA VAL A 35 -0.03 3.14 14.50
C VAL A 35 -0.30 4.37 15.34
N LYS A 36 0.72 4.80 16.11
CA LYS A 36 0.64 6.01 16.93
C LYS A 36 0.45 7.23 16.05
N LEU A 37 -0.60 8.00 16.33
CA LEU A 37 -0.96 9.19 15.59
C LEU A 37 -0.42 10.45 16.26
N ILE A 38 -0.79 10.63 17.52
CA ILE A 38 -0.44 11.79 18.32
C ILE A 38 -0.43 11.39 19.79
N THR A 39 0.42 12.07 20.56
CA THR A 39 0.41 11.99 22.01
C THR A 39 0.41 13.39 22.60
N GLN A 40 -0.34 13.59 23.68
CA GLN A 40 -0.34 14.81 24.46
C GLN A 40 -0.19 14.48 25.94
N THR A 41 0.30 15.41 26.74
CA THR A 41 0.28 15.29 28.19
C THR A 41 -1.03 15.86 28.75
N LYS A 42 -1.76 15.06 29.53
CA LYS A 42 -3.04 15.43 30.15
C LYS A 42 -3.04 15.03 31.63
N SER A 43 -2.71 15.98 32.49
CA SER A 43 -2.55 15.74 33.94
C SER A 43 -3.85 15.39 34.67
N THR A 44 -5.01 15.63 34.06
CA THR A 44 -6.33 15.27 34.59
C THR A 44 -7.17 14.60 33.50
N TRP A 45 -7.97 13.61 33.91
CA TRP A 45 -9.01 13.00 33.09
C TRP A 45 -10.37 13.34 33.72
N ASP A 46 -11.03 14.39 33.22
CA ASP A 46 -12.35 14.81 33.68
C ASP A 46 -13.42 13.93 33.02
N ALA A 47 -13.62 12.72 33.55
CA ALA A 47 -14.77 11.90 33.19
C ALA A 47 -16.00 12.39 33.97
N ASP A 48 -17.07 12.77 33.28
CA ASP A 48 -18.39 12.87 33.91
C ASP A 48 -18.88 11.44 34.22
N PRO A 49 -19.01 11.05 35.49
CA PRO A 49 -19.42 9.69 35.84
C PRO A 49 -20.89 9.40 35.53
N ASN A 50 -21.68 10.42 35.18
CA ASN A 50 -23.13 10.28 35.03
C ASN A 50 -23.57 10.03 33.58
N LEU A 51 -22.70 10.29 32.60
CA LEU A 51 -23.06 10.20 31.20
C LEU A 51 -21.94 9.63 30.35
N PHE A 52 -22.21 8.48 29.74
CA PHE A 52 -21.34 7.81 28.78
C PHE A 52 -22.13 7.58 27.49
N THR A 53 -21.74 8.26 26.42
CA THR A 53 -22.45 8.23 25.13
C THR A 53 -21.59 7.61 24.04
N ILE A 54 -22.25 6.90 23.11
CA ILE A 54 -21.63 6.37 21.90
C ILE A 54 -22.29 7.04 20.70
N GLY A 55 -21.48 7.50 19.74
CA GLY A 55 -21.97 8.12 18.51
C GLY A 55 -22.56 9.52 18.69
N ILE A 56 -22.44 10.14 19.87
CA ILE A 56 -22.87 11.52 20.11
C ILE A 56 -22.07 12.13 21.26
N ARG A 57 -21.83 13.44 21.21
CA ARG A 57 -21.25 14.17 22.34
C ARG A 57 -22.20 14.18 23.54
N SER A 58 -21.66 14.31 24.76
CA SER A 58 -22.42 14.31 26.01
C SER A 58 -23.49 15.41 26.12
N ASP A 59 -23.42 16.48 25.33
CA ASP A 59 -24.44 17.51 25.26
C ASP A 59 -25.57 17.22 24.26
N LEU A 60 -25.51 16.09 23.57
CA LEU A 60 -26.49 15.61 22.59
C LEU A 60 -26.67 16.51 21.35
N LEU A 61 -25.72 17.40 21.06
CA LEU A 61 -25.83 18.35 19.94
C LEU A 61 -25.08 17.94 18.68
N SER A 62 -24.18 16.95 18.76
CA SER A 62 -23.30 16.58 17.65
C SER A 62 -23.15 15.07 17.57
N GLY A 63 -23.97 14.48 16.69
CA GLY A 63 -23.97 13.05 16.40
C GLY A 63 -22.89 12.67 15.37
N PHE A 64 -22.42 11.44 15.48
CA PHE A 64 -21.57 10.79 14.50
C PHE A 64 -22.42 10.27 13.33
N ASN A 65 -21.99 10.56 12.11
CA ASN A 65 -22.61 10.02 10.90
C ASN A 65 -21.68 8.97 10.28
N GLY A 66 -21.98 7.70 10.52
CA GLY A 66 -21.18 6.59 10.06
C GLY A 66 -21.62 5.27 10.71
N GLN A 67 -20.77 4.27 10.58
CA GLN A 67 -20.96 2.96 11.20
C GLN A 67 -19.89 2.74 12.27
N LEU A 68 -20.27 2.09 13.37
CA LEU A 68 -19.37 1.68 14.44
C LEU A 68 -19.49 0.17 14.60
N ASP A 69 -18.37 -0.47 14.89
CA ASP A 69 -18.30 -1.87 15.25
C ASP A 69 -17.22 -2.06 16.32
N GLU A 70 -17.37 -3.08 17.17
CA GLU A 70 -16.43 -3.46 18.25
C GLU A 70 -15.97 -2.29 19.16
N VAL A 71 -16.91 -1.70 19.91
CA VAL A 71 -16.60 -0.64 20.89
C VAL A 71 -16.20 -1.24 22.24
N LEU A 72 -14.92 -1.09 22.61
CA LEU A 72 -14.32 -1.66 23.81
C LEU A 72 -13.73 -0.56 24.72
N VAL A 73 -13.82 -0.75 26.04
CA VAL A 73 -13.18 0.10 27.05
C VAL A 73 -12.43 -0.78 28.05
N TYR A 74 -11.16 -0.49 28.27
CA TYR A 74 -10.30 -1.21 29.22
C TYR A 74 -10.04 -0.36 30.46
N ASN A 75 -9.91 -1.01 31.61
CA ASN A 75 -9.52 -0.38 32.88
C ASN A 75 -7.99 -0.23 33.03
N ARG A 76 -7.25 -0.31 31.92
CA ARG A 76 -5.79 -0.18 31.87
C ARG A 76 -5.36 0.41 30.53
N ALA A 77 -4.17 0.99 30.50
CA ALA A 77 -3.52 1.31 29.24
C ALA A 77 -3.15 0.02 28.48
N LEU A 78 -3.50 -0.03 27.19
CA LEU A 78 -3.07 -1.09 26.29
C LEU A 78 -1.66 -0.80 25.78
N SER A 79 -0.86 -1.85 25.62
CA SER A 79 0.44 -1.77 24.95
C SER A 79 0.29 -1.69 23.43
N LEU A 80 1.33 -1.20 22.74
CA LEU A 80 1.32 -1.14 21.26
C LEU A 80 1.05 -2.51 20.62
N ASN A 81 1.62 -3.59 21.17
CA ASN A 81 1.43 -4.94 20.63
C ASN A 81 -0.03 -5.39 20.76
N GLU A 82 -0.70 -5.07 21.87
CA GLU A 82 -2.13 -5.38 22.04
C GLU A 82 -2.99 -4.59 21.06
N ILE A 83 -2.68 -3.31 20.87
CA ILE A 83 -3.39 -2.44 19.92
C ILE A 83 -3.22 -2.97 18.49
N GLN A 84 -2.01 -3.38 18.10
CA GLN A 84 -1.72 -3.92 16.77
C GLN A 84 -2.38 -5.28 16.54
N ALA A 85 -2.40 -6.15 17.55
CA ALA A 85 -3.12 -7.42 17.48
C ALA A 85 -4.62 -7.20 17.27
N MET A 86 -5.21 -6.18 17.90
CA MET A 86 -6.63 -5.85 17.74
C MET A 86 -6.95 -5.12 16.44
N SER A 87 -6.07 -4.25 15.96
CA SER A 87 -6.31 -3.48 14.73
C SER A 87 -6.16 -4.29 13.45
N GLY A 88 -5.62 -5.51 13.54
CA GLY A 88 -5.13 -6.28 12.40
C GLY A 88 -3.89 -5.65 11.76
N TYR A 89 -3.45 -6.22 10.65
CA TYR A 89 -2.30 -5.73 9.90
C TYR A 89 -2.65 -4.49 9.09
N ASP A 90 -1.78 -3.48 9.13
CA ASP A 90 -1.86 -2.31 8.24
C ASP A 90 -0.48 -2.01 7.64
N PRO A 91 -0.38 -1.64 6.35
CA PRO A 91 0.88 -1.29 5.70
C PRO A 91 1.68 -0.17 6.41
N LYS A 92 1.05 0.61 7.27
CA LYS A 92 1.67 1.68 8.07
C LYS A 92 2.33 1.16 9.35
N GLN A 93 2.09 -0.08 9.75
CA GLN A 93 2.72 -0.68 10.92
C GLN A 93 4.18 -1.10 10.67
N VAL A 94 4.72 -0.85 9.48
CA VAL A 94 6.11 -1.19 9.15
C VAL A 94 7.09 -0.08 9.53
N THR A 95 8.27 -0.49 10.04
CA THR A 95 9.44 0.34 10.37
C THR A 95 9.09 1.66 11.07
N THR A 96 9.01 2.75 10.30
CA THR A 96 8.60 4.10 10.71
C THR A 96 7.52 4.60 9.75
N TRP A 97 6.30 4.69 10.27
CA TRP A 97 5.25 5.51 9.68
C TRP A 97 5.04 6.76 10.54
N ASN A 98 4.79 7.89 9.87
CA ASN A 98 4.49 9.16 10.52
C ASN A 98 3.39 9.86 9.73
N SER A 99 2.47 10.54 10.42
CA SER A 99 1.51 11.45 9.80
C SER A 99 2.16 12.62 9.08
N ASN A 100 3.45 12.92 9.35
CA ASN A 100 4.28 13.78 8.50
C ASN A 100 4.81 12.99 7.28
N PRO A 101 4.29 13.25 6.06
CA PRO A 101 4.64 12.50 4.86
C PRO A 101 6.13 12.54 4.53
N ALA A 102 6.81 13.65 4.83
CA ALA A 102 8.25 13.80 4.57
C ALA A 102 9.09 12.71 5.27
N THR A 103 8.64 12.25 6.43
CA THR A 103 9.36 11.28 7.27
C THR A 103 8.80 9.86 7.22
N SER A 104 7.64 9.66 6.57
CA SER A 104 7.06 8.32 6.40
C SER A 104 7.89 7.49 5.41
N SER A 105 8.09 6.21 5.71
CA SER A 105 8.75 5.29 4.77
C SER A 105 7.81 4.82 3.64
N LEU A 106 6.51 4.71 3.91
CA LEU A 106 5.47 4.47 2.91
C LEU A 106 5.31 5.73 2.05
N LYS A 107 5.59 5.64 0.75
CA LYS A 107 5.54 6.76 -0.22
C LYS A 107 4.42 6.65 -1.25
N LEU A 108 3.83 5.47 -1.42
CA LEU A 108 2.69 5.27 -2.30
C LEU A 108 1.79 4.18 -1.71
N HIS A 109 0.49 4.44 -1.69
CA HIS A 109 -0.52 3.43 -1.42
C HIS A 109 -1.71 3.65 -2.36
N LEU A 110 -1.75 2.89 -3.45
CA LEU A 110 -2.88 2.83 -4.35
C LEU A 110 -3.69 1.58 -4.05
N SER A 111 -4.99 1.71 -3.86
CA SER A 111 -5.87 0.58 -3.58
C SER A 111 -7.20 0.75 -4.31
N ALA A 112 -7.67 -0.30 -4.98
CA ALA A 112 -8.86 -0.23 -5.83
C ALA A 112 -10.18 -0.24 -5.04
N ASP A 113 -10.14 -0.55 -3.74
CA ASP A 113 -11.27 -0.41 -2.82
C ASP A 113 -11.79 1.03 -2.69
N SER A 114 -10.95 2.02 -2.98
CA SER A 114 -11.33 3.44 -3.00
C SER A 114 -12.35 3.77 -4.09
N PHE A 115 -12.56 2.86 -5.03
CA PHE A 115 -13.54 2.96 -6.11
C PHE A 115 -14.79 2.11 -5.87
N SER A 116 -14.99 1.57 -4.66
CA SER A 116 -16.10 0.66 -4.35
C SER A 116 -17.51 1.24 -4.58
N ASN A 117 -17.63 2.55 -4.74
CA ASN A 117 -18.87 3.25 -5.11
C ASN A 117 -19.07 3.42 -6.63
N LEU A 118 -18.09 3.04 -7.46
CA LEU A 118 -18.18 3.14 -8.90
C LEU A 118 -18.87 1.90 -9.50
N THR A 119 -19.52 2.08 -10.65
CA THR A 119 -20.03 0.96 -11.45
C THR A 119 -18.90 0.29 -12.24
N ASN A 120 -18.99 -1.02 -12.49
CA ASN A 120 -18.03 -1.71 -13.35
C ASN A 120 -17.86 -1.01 -14.71
N PHE A 121 -16.63 -1.09 -15.23
CA PHE A 121 -16.19 -0.46 -16.48
C PHE A 121 -16.13 1.07 -16.46
N THR A 122 -16.36 1.72 -15.31
CA THR A 122 -16.12 3.17 -15.16
C THR A 122 -14.65 3.48 -15.43
N PRO A 123 -14.34 4.43 -16.32
CA PRO A 123 -12.97 4.91 -16.52
C PRO A 123 -12.36 5.49 -15.24
N ILE A 124 -11.16 5.03 -14.88
CA ILE A 124 -10.40 5.54 -13.75
C ILE A 124 -9.51 6.68 -14.23
N THR A 125 -9.98 7.92 -14.05
CA THR A 125 -9.22 9.12 -14.43
C THR A 125 -8.26 9.58 -13.34
N THR A 126 -8.47 9.13 -12.10
CA THR A 126 -7.60 9.44 -10.96
C THR A 126 -7.60 8.26 -10.00
N TRP A 127 -6.41 7.84 -9.57
CA TRP A 127 -6.23 6.89 -8.49
C TRP A 127 -5.50 7.57 -7.35
N HIS A 128 -6.27 7.93 -6.33
CA HIS A 128 -5.78 8.69 -5.19
C HIS A 128 -4.79 7.90 -4.35
N ASP A 129 -3.66 8.53 -4.03
CA ASP A 129 -2.69 8.01 -3.08
C ASP A 129 -3.22 8.10 -1.64
N ARG A 130 -3.11 7.00 -0.90
CA ARG A 130 -3.52 6.85 0.50
C ARG A 130 -2.34 6.86 1.47
N SER A 131 -1.11 7.04 0.97
CA SER A 131 0.08 7.11 1.82
C SER A 131 0.24 8.45 2.54
N GLY A 132 -0.43 9.49 2.04
CA GLY A 132 -0.29 10.87 2.49
C GLY A 132 0.85 11.64 1.81
N ASN A 133 1.54 11.07 0.82
CA ASN A 133 2.70 11.70 0.15
C ASN A 133 2.34 12.45 -1.14
N ALA A 134 1.06 12.74 -1.32
CA ALA A 134 0.55 13.43 -2.50
C ALA A 134 1.01 12.75 -3.80
N ALA A 135 0.80 11.42 -3.86
CA ALA A 135 1.36 10.57 -4.90
C ALA A 135 0.38 9.98 -5.91
N SER A 136 -0.79 10.60 -6.07
CA SER A 136 -1.86 10.09 -6.93
C SER A 136 -1.47 9.98 -8.39
N PHE A 137 -2.10 9.05 -9.07
CA PHE A 137 -1.96 8.81 -10.50
C PHE A 137 -3.18 9.33 -11.25
N PHE A 138 -2.98 9.81 -12.48
CA PHE A 138 -4.01 10.37 -13.35
C PHE A 138 -4.06 9.62 -14.67
N SER A 139 -5.14 9.75 -15.46
CA SER A 139 -5.16 9.20 -16.82
C SER A 139 -3.99 9.76 -17.62
N GLY A 140 -3.14 8.89 -18.14
CA GLY A 140 -2.02 9.30 -18.99
C GLY A 140 -2.38 9.44 -20.47
N GLY A 141 -3.58 8.97 -20.85
CA GLY A 141 -4.08 8.91 -22.22
C GLY A 141 -5.45 8.23 -22.20
N THR A 142 -5.51 6.96 -22.62
CA THR A 142 -6.69 6.11 -22.40
C THR A 142 -6.70 5.62 -20.95
N PRO A 143 -7.71 5.96 -20.14
CA PRO A 143 -7.79 5.50 -18.75
C PRO A 143 -8.12 4.00 -18.69
N PRO A 144 -7.53 3.26 -17.73
CA PRO A 144 -8.00 1.92 -17.40
C PRO A 144 -9.39 1.99 -16.76
N THR A 145 -10.02 0.84 -16.54
CA THR A 145 -11.41 0.76 -16.07
C THR A 145 -11.55 0.06 -14.72
N TYR A 146 -12.58 0.44 -13.95
CA TYR A 146 -12.91 -0.21 -12.69
C TYR A 146 -13.51 -1.61 -12.90
N ASN A 147 -13.11 -2.57 -12.06
CA ASN A 147 -13.71 -3.90 -11.98
C ASN A 147 -13.84 -4.34 -10.51
N ASN A 148 -15.06 -4.48 -10.02
CA ASN A 148 -15.38 -4.80 -8.62
C ASN A 148 -15.06 -6.26 -8.22
N ALA A 149 -14.78 -7.15 -9.18
CA ALA A 149 -14.59 -8.58 -8.91
C ALA A 149 -13.34 -9.17 -9.60
N GLY A 150 -12.29 -8.35 -9.82
CA GLY A 150 -11.13 -8.74 -10.62
C GLY A 150 -10.06 -9.58 -9.92
N PHE A 151 -9.89 -9.45 -8.59
CA PHE A 151 -8.83 -10.14 -7.85
C PHE A 151 -9.43 -10.88 -6.65
N ASN A 152 -9.62 -12.19 -6.82
CA ASN A 152 -10.33 -13.04 -5.86
C ASN A 152 -11.70 -12.46 -5.43
N GLY A 153 -12.46 -11.92 -6.39
CA GLY A 153 -13.77 -11.30 -6.14
C GLY A 153 -13.74 -9.93 -5.47
N LYS A 154 -12.57 -9.26 -5.41
CA LYS A 154 -12.39 -7.91 -4.87
C LYS A 154 -12.12 -6.87 -5.96
N PRO A 155 -12.29 -5.57 -5.65
CA PRO A 155 -12.01 -4.46 -6.55
C PRO A 155 -10.61 -4.46 -7.17
N THR A 156 -10.54 -4.06 -8.43
CA THR A 156 -9.32 -3.88 -9.23
C THR A 156 -9.47 -2.74 -10.23
N VAL A 157 -8.35 -2.23 -10.71
CA VAL A 157 -8.24 -1.43 -11.92
C VAL A 157 -7.76 -2.33 -13.06
N ASN A 158 -8.59 -2.49 -14.08
CA ASN A 158 -8.32 -3.31 -15.26
C ASN A 158 -7.62 -2.48 -16.35
N PHE A 159 -6.42 -2.90 -16.71
CA PHE A 159 -5.61 -2.33 -17.79
C PHE A 159 -5.70 -3.21 -19.03
N ASN A 160 -6.20 -2.65 -20.13
CA ASN A 160 -6.22 -3.31 -21.43
C ASN A 160 -5.05 -2.83 -22.30
N ALA A 161 -4.04 -3.71 -22.45
CA ALA A 161 -2.88 -3.44 -23.28
C ALA A 161 -3.23 -3.17 -24.76
N GLY A 162 -4.27 -3.80 -25.30
CA GLY A 162 -4.73 -3.59 -26.67
C GLY A 162 -5.35 -2.20 -26.91
N ASN A 163 -5.75 -1.51 -25.84
CA ASN A 163 -6.28 -0.15 -25.88
C ASN A 163 -5.25 0.91 -25.44
N SER A 164 -4.00 0.50 -25.18
CA SER A 164 -2.95 1.39 -24.67
C SER A 164 -3.35 2.11 -23.37
N GLU A 165 -3.99 1.40 -22.44
CA GLU A 165 -4.49 1.96 -21.19
C GLU A 165 -3.39 2.09 -20.13
N TYR A 166 -3.30 3.25 -19.47
CA TYR A 166 -2.34 3.49 -18.39
C TYR A 166 -2.70 4.69 -17.52
N LEU A 167 -2.05 4.75 -16.36
CA LEU A 167 -2.03 5.93 -15.51
C LEU A 167 -0.62 6.54 -15.45
N PHE A 168 -0.57 7.84 -15.19
CA PHE A 168 0.63 8.65 -15.21
C PHE A 168 0.63 9.65 -14.06
N ARG A 169 1.83 10.02 -13.61
CA ARG A 169 2.04 11.26 -12.86
C ARG A 169 3.45 11.81 -13.10
N GLY A 170 3.62 13.09 -12.79
CA GLY A 170 4.95 13.70 -12.66
C GLY A 170 5.79 13.04 -11.56
N SER A 171 7.03 13.48 -11.38
CA SER A 171 7.91 12.92 -10.35
C SER A 171 7.33 12.99 -8.94
N ALA A 172 7.74 12.04 -8.08
CA ALA A 172 7.24 11.85 -6.73
C ALA A 172 8.37 11.87 -5.71
N ALA A 173 8.17 12.54 -4.57
CA ALA A 173 9.12 12.52 -3.46
C ALA A 173 9.41 11.08 -2.98
N GLY A 174 10.66 10.64 -3.06
CA GLY A 174 11.09 9.30 -2.61
C GLY A 174 10.79 8.14 -3.56
N ILE A 175 10.33 8.37 -4.79
CA ILE A 175 10.05 7.30 -5.77
C ILE A 175 10.72 7.61 -7.13
N PRO A 176 11.60 6.72 -7.63
CA PRO A 176 12.20 5.60 -6.91
C PRO A 176 13.25 6.10 -5.91
N SER A 177 13.78 5.15 -5.15
CA SER A 177 14.88 5.30 -4.20
C SER A 177 15.86 4.14 -4.38
N ASN A 178 17.11 4.35 -3.95
CA ASN A 178 18.18 3.34 -4.05
C ASN A 178 18.09 2.25 -2.98
N SER A 179 17.20 2.43 -2.01
CA SER A 179 16.71 1.39 -1.12
C SER A 179 15.20 1.45 -1.16
N SER A 180 14.52 0.36 -1.53
CA SER A 180 13.06 0.36 -1.65
C SER A 180 12.44 -1.02 -1.55
N THR A 181 11.14 -1.05 -1.28
CA THR A 181 10.30 -2.24 -1.39
C THR A 181 8.99 -1.84 -2.05
N ILE A 182 8.65 -2.46 -3.18
CA ILE A 182 7.37 -2.26 -3.85
C ILE A 182 6.56 -3.55 -3.82
N PHE A 183 5.28 -3.46 -3.51
CA PHE A 183 4.33 -4.59 -3.53
C PHE A 183 3.31 -4.38 -4.64
N PHE A 184 2.90 -5.48 -5.26
CA PHE A 184 1.79 -5.52 -6.18
C PHE A 184 0.83 -6.65 -5.82
N ALA A 185 -0.47 -6.34 -5.83
CA ALA A 185 -1.55 -7.30 -5.94
C ALA A 185 -2.17 -7.18 -7.33
N PHE A 186 -2.01 -8.20 -8.17
CA PHE A 186 -2.44 -8.14 -9.56
C PHE A 186 -2.79 -9.51 -10.18
N THR A 187 -3.57 -9.50 -11.26
CA THR A 187 -3.77 -10.66 -12.14
C THR A 187 -3.32 -10.32 -13.56
N ARG A 188 -2.88 -11.32 -14.33
CA ARG A 188 -2.61 -11.16 -15.77
C ARG A 188 -3.83 -11.62 -16.56
N THR A 189 -4.27 -10.85 -17.56
CA THR A 189 -5.34 -11.29 -18.49
C THR A 189 -4.79 -11.93 -19.76
N SER A 190 -3.48 -11.75 -20.02
CA SER A 190 -2.74 -12.47 -21.05
C SER A 190 -1.27 -12.65 -20.66
N ASN A 191 -0.56 -13.57 -21.33
CA ASN A 191 0.88 -13.78 -21.12
C ASN A 191 1.75 -12.84 -21.98
N ALA A 192 1.16 -11.80 -22.59
CA ALA A 192 1.95 -10.79 -23.28
C ALA A 192 2.86 -10.03 -22.30
N ASN A 193 3.99 -9.56 -22.83
CA ASN A 193 4.88 -8.66 -22.10
C ASN A 193 4.17 -7.33 -21.84
N GLY A 194 4.56 -6.65 -20.77
CA GLY A 194 3.96 -5.38 -20.40
C GLY A 194 4.55 -4.80 -19.12
N THR A 195 4.55 -3.49 -19.01
CA THR A 195 5.15 -2.79 -17.86
C THR A 195 4.12 -2.54 -16.78
N LEU A 196 4.36 -3.08 -15.58
CA LEU A 196 3.52 -2.83 -14.40
C LEU A 196 3.71 -1.40 -13.91
N PHE A 197 4.96 -1.01 -13.65
CA PHE A 197 5.31 0.29 -13.09
C PHE A 197 6.67 0.73 -13.61
N GLU A 198 6.79 2.00 -14.02
CA GLU A 198 8.06 2.57 -14.40
C GLU A 198 8.22 3.99 -13.87
N SER A 199 9.38 4.29 -13.30
CA SER A 199 9.93 5.63 -13.27
C SER A 199 10.83 5.84 -14.48
N ALA A 200 10.55 6.86 -15.28
CA ALA A 200 11.30 7.18 -16.49
C ALA A 200 12.81 7.34 -16.23
N THR A 201 13.64 7.17 -17.27
CA THR A 201 15.11 7.29 -17.19
C THR A 201 15.55 8.56 -16.45
N PRO A 202 16.47 8.49 -15.47
CA PRO A 202 17.29 7.34 -15.07
C PRO A 202 16.70 6.54 -13.90
N GLY A 203 15.37 6.38 -13.85
CA GLY A 203 14.64 5.63 -12.83
C GLY A 203 14.69 4.11 -12.99
N VAL A 204 13.61 3.43 -12.63
CA VAL A 204 13.51 1.97 -12.56
C VAL A 204 12.22 1.49 -13.24
N SER A 205 12.27 0.32 -13.89
CA SER A 205 11.12 -0.32 -14.52
C SER A 205 10.88 -1.70 -13.96
N TYR A 206 9.62 -2.01 -13.63
CA TYR A 206 9.13 -3.33 -13.26
C TYR A 206 8.16 -3.82 -14.35
N TYR A 207 8.51 -4.89 -15.05
CA TYR A 207 7.78 -5.34 -16.23
C TYR A 207 7.84 -6.85 -16.42
N PHE A 208 6.90 -7.37 -17.21
CA PHE A 208 6.91 -8.75 -17.67
C PHE A 208 7.77 -8.90 -18.91
N ASP A 209 8.69 -9.87 -18.84
CA ASP A 209 9.50 -10.37 -19.94
C ASP A 209 9.32 -11.89 -20.01
N GLY A 210 8.45 -12.34 -20.91
CA GLY A 210 7.82 -13.64 -20.86
C GLY A 210 6.93 -13.77 -19.62
N ASP A 211 7.17 -14.82 -18.84
CA ASP A 211 6.45 -15.09 -17.59
C ASP A 211 7.20 -14.65 -16.33
N PHE A 212 8.32 -13.94 -16.49
CA PHE A 212 9.12 -13.44 -15.37
C PHE A 212 8.86 -11.95 -15.14
N VAL A 213 8.87 -11.55 -13.87
CA VAL A 213 8.91 -10.13 -13.49
C VAL A 213 10.37 -9.69 -13.48
N ARG A 214 10.69 -8.65 -14.25
CA ARG A 214 12.01 -8.05 -14.31
C ARG A 214 12.03 -6.73 -13.58
N MET A 215 13.17 -6.42 -12.98
CA MET A 215 13.57 -5.06 -12.66
C MET A 215 14.68 -4.64 -13.61
N ALA A 216 14.54 -3.50 -14.27
CA ALA A 216 15.56 -2.91 -15.12
C ALA A 216 15.78 -1.45 -14.77
N LYS A 217 16.97 -0.96 -15.11
CA LYS A 217 17.21 0.46 -15.25
C LYS A 217 16.94 0.82 -16.72
N PRO A 218 15.94 1.69 -17.01
CA PRO A 218 15.66 2.11 -18.37
C PRO A 218 16.94 2.60 -19.07
N SER A 219 17.15 2.13 -20.30
CA SER A 219 18.35 2.38 -21.12
C SER A 219 19.67 1.71 -20.65
N GLU A 220 19.70 1.03 -19.50
CA GLU A 220 20.90 0.33 -18.99
C GLU A 220 20.70 -1.19 -18.82
N GLY A 221 19.47 -1.69 -19.03
CA GLY A 221 19.14 -3.11 -19.08
C GLY A 221 18.70 -3.72 -17.76
N ILE A 222 18.56 -5.05 -17.78
CA ILE A 222 18.04 -5.84 -16.65
C ILE A 222 19.02 -5.77 -15.47
N VAL A 223 18.45 -5.60 -14.28
CA VAL A 223 19.14 -5.59 -12.98
C VAL A 223 18.79 -6.85 -12.21
N GLY A 224 17.53 -7.27 -12.24
CA GLY A 224 17.06 -8.44 -11.52
C GLY A 224 15.83 -9.08 -12.14
N SER A 225 15.51 -10.29 -11.70
CA SER A 225 14.42 -11.11 -12.21
C SER A 225 13.80 -11.93 -11.10
N SER A 226 12.49 -12.20 -11.20
CA SER A 226 11.88 -13.31 -10.49
C SER A 226 12.55 -14.62 -10.93
N THR A 227 12.63 -15.58 -10.01
CA THR A 227 13.06 -16.96 -10.29
C THR A 227 11.90 -17.90 -10.60
N ILE A 228 10.67 -17.45 -10.32
CA ILE A 228 9.44 -18.16 -10.65
C ILE A 228 8.74 -17.48 -11.83
N GLN A 229 8.02 -18.31 -12.59
CA GLN A 229 7.14 -17.88 -13.66
C GLN A 229 5.74 -17.57 -13.10
N LEU A 230 5.17 -16.44 -13.50
CA LEU A 230 3.81 -16.01 -13.16
C LEU A 230 2.93 -16.10 -14.43
N ASN A 231 2.68 -17.32 -14.90
CA ASN A 231 2.08 -17.64 -16.20
C ASN A 231 0.59 -18.01 -16.15
N ASN A 232 0.00 -18.08 -14.95
CA ASN A 232 -1.43 -18.38 -14.79
C ASN A 232 -2.24 -17.10 -15.03
N LEU A 233 -3.13 -17.17 -16.02
CA LEU A 233 -4.05 -16.08 -16.33
C LEU A 233 -5.16 -16.01 -15.29
N ASN A 234 -5.59 -14.79 -14.97
CA ASN A 234 -6.62 -14.48 -13.99
C ASN A 234 -6.35 -15.08 -12.60
N PHE A 235 -5.11 -15.44 -12.32
CA PHE A 235 -4.66 -15.93 -11.03
C PHE A 235 -4.16 -14.75 -10.17
N PRO A 236 -4.54 -14.68 -8.87
CA PRO A 236 -4.10 -13.62 -7.98
C PRO A 236 -2.62 -13.78 -7.61
N TYR A 237 -1.80 -12.81 -7.99
CA TYR A 237 -0.41 -12.73 -7.59
C TYR A 237 -0.21 -11.62 -6.55
N LEU A 238 0.43 -11.99 -5.43
CA LEU A 238 1.00 -11.06 -4.45
C LEU A 238 2.52 -11.16 -4.53
N ILE A 239 3.17 -10.06 -4.92
CA ILE A 239 4.61 -9.98 -5.02
C ILE A 239 5.17 -8.79 -4.25
N ALA A 240 6.41 -8.90 -3.81
CA ALA A 240 7.24 -7.79 -3.40
C ALA A 240 8.57 -7.81 -4.18
N ALA A 241 9.00 -6.66 -4.65
CA ALA A 241 10.32 -6.45 -5.21
C ALA A 241 11.08 -5.48 -4.31
N GLU A 242 12.24 -5.89 -3.83
CA GLU A 242 13.09 -5.13 -2.92
C GLU A 242 14.38 -4.75 -3.63
N GLN A 243 14.77 -3.49 -3.54
CA GLN A 243 16.03 -2.99 -4.06
C GLN A 243 16.88 -2.48 -2.91
N LEU A 244 18.15 -2.88 -2.89
CA LEU A 244 19.19 -2.30 -2.08
C LEU A 244 20.43 -2.13 -2.98
N THR A 245 20.62 -0.93 -3.53
CA THR A 245 21.66 -0.65 -4.55
C THR A 245 23.05 -1.02 -4.06
N GLY A 246 23.77 -1.79 -4.87
CA GLY A 246 25.08 -2.32 -4.54
C GLY A 246 25.07 -3.56 -3.65
N VAL A 247 23.89 -4.02 -3.23
CA VAL A 247 23.74 -5.17 -2.31
C VAL A 247 22.86 -6.24 -2.93
N SER A 248 21.58 -5.95 -3.18
CA SER A 248 20.64 -6.96 -3.66
C SER A 248 19.40 -6.40 -4.35
N PHE A 249 18.86 -7.18 -5.29
CA PHE A 249 17.49 -7.12 -5.75
C PHE A 249 16.79 -8.39 -5.24
N GLY A 250 15.84 -8.24 -4.33
CA GLY A 250 15.02 -9.32 -3.80
C GLY A 250 13.68 -9.40 -4.51
N PHE A 251 13.18 -10.60 -4.75
CA PHE A 251 11.83 -10.88 -5.21
C PHE A 251 11.17 -11.86 -4.26
N PHE A 252 9.96 -11.54 -3.81
CA PHE A 252 9.18 -12.33 -2.89
C PHE A 252 7.78 -12.54 -3.46
N SER A 253 7.26 -13.75 -3.43
CA SER A 253 5.91 -14.05 -3.91
C SER A 253 5.36 -15.23 -3.15
N SER A 254 4.35 -15.01 -2.30
CA SER A 254 3.56 -16.05 -1.60
C SER A 254 4.34 -17.34 -1.31
N GLY A 255 5.52 -17.22 -0.69
CA GLY A 255 6.32 -18.35 -0.20
C GLY A 255 7.65 -18.59 -0.83
N PHE A 256 7.87 -17.92 -1.94
CA PHE A 256 9.11 -18.00 -2.67
C PHE A 256 9.86 -16.71 -2.47
N SER A 257 11.16 -16.82 -2.26
CA SER A 257 12.07 -15.69 -2.26
C SER A 257 13.25 -15.98 -3.17
N ALA A 258 13.71 -14.94 -3.85
CA ALA A 258 14.90 -14.95 -4.68
C ALA A 258 15.64 -13.64 -4.50
N SER A 259 16.94 -13.66 -4.71
CA SER A 259 17.75 -12.45 -4.66
C SER A 259 18.94 -12.57 -5.62
N THR A 260 19.35 -11.45 -6.19
CA THR A 260 20.60 -11.31 -6.94
C THR A 260 21.34 -10.07 -6.48
N THR A 261 22.67 -10.07 -6.55
CA THR A 261 23.48 -8.88 -6.26
C THR A 261 23.23 -7.79 -7.31
N THR A 262 23.25 -6.53 -6.89
CA THR A 262 23.09 -5.38 -7.79
C THR A 262 24.38 -4.59 -7.88
N ASP A 263 24.60 -3.95 -9.03
CA ASP A 263 25.75 -3.08 -9.26
C ASP A 263 25.60 -1.77 -8.48
N ALA A 264 26.59 -1.44 -7.65
CA ALA A 264 26.59 -0.23 -6.82
C ALA A 264 26.64 1.07 -7.64
N SER A 265 27.13 1.03 -8.88
CA SER A 265 27.15 2.18 -9.79
C SER A 265 25.78 2.49 -10.39
N ARG A 266 24.87 1.49 -10.43
CA ARG A 266 23.51 1.63 -10.98
C ARG A 266 22.58 2.20 -9.93
N THR A 267 22.60 3.53 -9.82
CA THR A 267 21.68 4.29 -8.96
C THR A 267 20.45 4.77 -9.73
N TYR A 268 19.35 4.99 -9.01
CA TYR A 268 18.08 5.48 -9.52
C TYR A 268 17.79 6.87 -8.97
N SER A 269 17.24 7.75 -9.81
CA SER A 269 16.72 9.05 -9.38
C SER A 269 15.26 9.22 -9.78
N GLN A 270 14.60 10.15 -9.09
CA GLN A 270 13.18 10.44 -9.25
C GLN A 270 12.90 11.00 -10.65
N ASN A 271 11.87 10.45 -11.29
CA ASN A 271 11.33 10.97 -12.54
C ASN A 271 9.82 10.66 -12.61
N ASN A 272 9.19 11.04 -13.71
CA ASN A 272 7.79 10.74 -14.02
C ASN A 272 7.50 9.25 -13.85
N LEU A 273 6.34 8.96 -13.28
CA LEU A 273 5.90 7.61 -12.97
C LEU A 273 4.75 7.20 -13.88
N TYR A 274 4.80 5.94 -14.32
CA TYR A 274 3.85 5.31 -15.21
C TYR A 274 3.39 4.02 -14.55
N LEU A 275 2.07 3.80 -14.54
CA LEU A 275 1.46 2.56 -14.06
C LEU A 275 0.67 1.95 -15.22
N GLY A 276 0.99 0.71 -15.58
CA GLY A 276 0.43 0.00 -16.73
C GLY A 276 1.13 0.28 -18.06
N THR A 277 2.19 1.09 -18.10
CA THR A 277 3.05 1.26 -19.27
C THR A 277 4.48 1.66 -18.92
N ASN A 278 5.41 1.55 -19.86
CA ASN A 278 6.71 2.24 -19.83
C ASN A 278 6.61 3.71 -20.26
N SER A 279 7.65 4.49 -20.00
CA SER A 279 7.72 5.94 -20.25
C SER A 279 7.68 6.34 -21.73
N THR A 280 7.94 5.41 -22.65
CA THR A 280 7.78 5.60 -24.10
C THR A 280 6.42 5.16 -24.62
N THR A 281 5.49 4.74 -23.74
CA THR A 281 4.12 4.33 -24.08
C THR A 281 4.08 3.25 -25.17
N SER A 282 4.94 2.24 -25.06
CA SER A 282 5.11 1.16 -26.05
C SER A 282 4.99 -0.24 -25.47
N SER A 283 4.80 -0.38 -24.15
CA SER A 283 4.76 -1.66 -23.44
C SER A 283 3.67 -1.61 -22.36
N PHE A 284 2.45 -2.02 -22.71
CA PHE A 284 1.28 -1.89 -21.84
C PHE A 284 1.01 -3.19 -21.08
N PHE A 285 0.66 -3.08 -19.79
CA PHE A 285 0.34 -4.24 -18.96
C PHE A 285 -1.06 -4.78 -19.28
N PRO A 286 -1.20 -6.08 -19.62
CA PRO A 286 -2.50 -6.72 -19.80
C PRO A 286 -2.95 -7.40 -18.50
N GLY A 287 -3.75 -6.72 -17.68
CA GLY A 287 -4.17 -7.31 -16.42
C GLY A 287 -4.94 -6.41 -15.49
N ASN A 288 -5.24 -6.93 -14.31
CA ASN A 288 -5.92 -6.20 -13.24
C ASN A 288 -4.92 -5.88 -12.14
N VAL A 289 -4.89 -4.65 -11.65
CA VAL A 289 -4.10 -4.24 -10.48
C VAL A 289 -5.06 -3.86 -9.35
N SER A 290 -4.96 -4.53 -8.22
CA SER A 290 -5.78 -4.24 -7.03
C SER A 290 -5.11 -3.24 -6.11
N GLU A 291 -3.79 -3.38 -5.94
CA GLU A 291 -3.05 -2.62 -4.93
C GLU A 291 -1.58 -2.46 -5.31
N VAL A 292 -1.05 -1.26 -5.03
CA VAL A 292 0.38 -0.93 -5.15
C VAL A 292 0.81 -0.21 -3.87
N LEU A 293 1.83 -0.74 -3.21
CA LEU A 293 2.44 -0.13 -2.03
C LEU A 293 3.94 0.08 -2.30
N TYR A 294 4.46 1.28 -2.04
CA TYR A 294 5.87 1.58 -2.20
C TYR A 294 6.46 2.12 -0.91
N TYR A 295 7.57 1.54 -0.46
CA TYR A 295 8.39 2.01 0.63
C TYR A 295 9.74 2.46 0.10
N ASN A 296 10.22 3.63 0.53
CA ASN A 296 11.56 4.12 0.18
C ASN A 296 12.69 3.52 1.06
N VAL A 297 12.47 2.30 1.55
CA VAL A 297 13.42 1.50 2.33
C VAL A 297 13.29 0.03 1.92
N SER A 298 14.39 -0.72 2.04
CA SER A 298 14.33 -2.20 2.01
C SER A 298 13.74 -2.67 3.34
N LEU A 299 12.60 -3.37 3.28
CA LEU A 299 11.88 -3.82 4.47
C LEU A 299 12.55 -5.06 5.06
N SER A 300 12.52 -5.20 6.39
CA SER A 300 12.90 -6.46 7.01
C SER A 300 11.87 -7.56 6.71
N ASN A 301 12.19 -8.82 7.04
CA ASN A 301 11.22 -9.92 6.92
C ASN A 301 9.93 -9.66 7.70
N VAL A 302 10.03 -9.05 8.89
CA VAL A 302 8.88 -8.67 9.70
C VAL A 302 8.03 -7.63 8.98
N GLY A 303 8.65 -6.58 8.44
CA GLY A 303 7.92 -5.54 7.69
C GLY A 303 7.23 -6.09 6.45
N ARG A 304 7.90 -6.97 5.70
CA ARG A 304 7.29 -7.63 4.54
C ARG A 304 6.11 -8.52 4.94
N ASN A 305 6.24 -9.29 6.02
CA ASN A 305 5.16 -10.15 6.51
C ASN A 305 3.92 -9.34 6.91
N ILE A 306 4.07 -8.19 7.57
CA ILE A 306 2.95 -7.30 7.89
C ILE A 306 2.18 -6.91 6.62
N VAL A 307 2.88 -6.50 5.56
CA VAL A 307 2.23 -6.09 4.30
C VAL A 307 1.61 -7.27 3.57
N PHE A 308 2.29 -8.41 3.52
CA PHE A 308 1.73 -9.63 2.93
C PHE A 308 0.47 -10.09 3.67
N CYS A 309 0.46 -10.05 5.01
CA CYS A 309 -0.70 -10.40 5.80
C CYS A 309 -1.86 -9.42 5.62
N TYR A 310 -1.60 -8.12 5.56
CA TYR A 310 -2.61 -7.12 5.18
C TYR A 310 -3.25 -7.46 3.83
N LEU A 311 -2.44 -7.69 2.79
CA LEU A 311 -2.95 -8.00 1.46
C LEU A 311 -3.68 -9.36 1.43
N SER A 312 -3.15 -10.37 2.12
CA SER A 312 -3.75 -11.70 2.23
C SER A 312 -5.13 -11.65 2.87
N GLN A 313 -5.28 -10.97 4.01
CA GLN A 313 -6.56 -10.83 4.70
C GLN A 313 -7.55 -10.02 3.85
N LYS A 314 -7.09 -8.92 3.23
CA LYS A 314 -7.95 -8.08 2.40
C LYS A 314 -8.50 -8.81 1.16
N TYR A 315 -7.66 -9.62 0.53
CA TYR A 315 -7.97 -10.33 -0.71
C TYR A 315 -8.31 -11.80 -0.50
N ASN A 316 -8.50 -12.27 0.74
CA ASN A 316 -8.80 -13.66 1.09
C ASN A 316 -7.85 -14.67 0.45
N LEU A 317 -6.54 -14.41 0.51
CA LEU A 317 -5.52 -15.29 -0.07
C LEU A 317 -4.79 -16.06 1.03
N ASP A 318 -4.66 -17.37 0.83
CA ASP A 318 -3.91 -18.23 1.74
C ASP A 318 -2.39 -18.11 1.47
N LEU A 319 -1.63 -17.75 2.51
CA LEU A 319 -0.17 -17.67 2.49
C LEU A 319 0.50 -18.77 3.32
N THR A 320 -0.21 -19.80 3.77
CA THR A 320 0.38 -20.89 4.58
C THR A 320 1.45 -21.67 3.81
N ALA A 321 1.24 -21.89 2.50
CA ALA A 321 2.27 -22.42 1.60
C ALA A 321 3.54 -21.56 1.56
N ALA A 322 3.44 -20.31 2.02
CA ALA A 322 4.52 -19.36 2.11
C ALA A 322 5.33 -19.34 3.39
N SER A 323 4.95 -20.15 4.39
CA SER A 323 5.44 -19.98 5.76
C SER A 323 5.23 -18.56 6.31
N VAL A 324 4.25 -17.82 5.75
CA VAL A 324 3.77 -16.54 6.28
C VAL A 324 2.45 -16.85 6.97
N TYR A 325 2.46 -16.77 8.30
CA TYR A 325 1.29 -16.99 9.13
C TYR A 325 0.70 -15.62 9.49
N CYS A 326 -0.57 -15.45 9.16
CA CYS A 326 -1.35 -14.22 9.29
C CYS A 326 -2.56 -14.48 10.19
N ASP A 327 -2.27 -15.04 11.35
CA ASP A 327 -3.21 -15.38 12.42
C ASP A 327 -3.50 -14.19 13.35
#